data_AF-A0A4V3KX89-F1
#
_entry.id   AF-A0A4V3KX89-F1
#
_cell.length_a   1.000
_cell.length_b   1.000
_cell.length_c   1.000
_cell.angle_alpha   90.00
_cell.angle_beta   90.00
_cell.angle_gamma   90.00
#
_symmetry.space_group_name_H-M   'P 1'
#
loop_
_entity.id
_entity.type
_entity.pdbx_description
1 polymer ?
#
loop_
_entity_poly.entity_id
_entity_poly.type
_entity_poly.pdbx_seq_one_letter_code
_entity_poly.pdbx_strand_id
1 'polypeptide(L)'
;LQTRSGKRTAKAALKIAVEMAKDGLITKEEAVARIDPASLDQLLHPTIDPKAARDVIGRGLPASPGAATGEIVFSSSDAEDAKAQGRKAILVRIETS
;
A
#
# COMPACT_ATOMS: atom_id res chain seq x y z
N LEU A 1 -21.99 26.47 -13.25
CA LEU A 1 -21.42 25.12 -13.43
C LEU A 1 -19.91 25.24 -13.24
N GLN A 2 -19.30 24.50 -12.31
CA GLN A 2 -17.86 24.60 -12.02
C GLN A 2 -17.18 23.27 -12.42
N THR A 3 -16.06 23.34 -13.14
CA THR A 3 -15.22 22.18 -13.49
C THR A 3 -13.86 22.30 -12.79
N ARG A 4 -13.35 21.18 -12.29
CA ARG A 4 -12.01 21.06 -11.69
C ARG A 4 -11.44 19.68 -11.96
N SER A 5 -10.12 19.56 -11.84
CA SER A 5 -9.47 18.25 -11.82
C SER A 5 -10.03 17.41 -10.68
N GLY A 6 -10.60 16.24 -11.01
CA GLY A 6 -11.12 15.31 -10.01
C GLY A 6 -10.00 14.75 -9.15
N LYS A 7 -10.19 14.72 -7.83
CA LYS A 7 -9.33 13.95 -6.92
C LYS A 7 -9.49 12.46 -7.25
N ARG A 8 -8.38 11.73 -7.37
CA ARG A 8 -8.33 10.33 -7.81
C ARG A 8 -7.34 9.55 -6.93
N THR A 9 -7.52 8.24 -6.86
CA THR A 9 -6.52 7.34 -6.28
C THR A 9 -5.33 7.20 -7.24
N ALA A 10 -4.15 6.85 -6.71
CA ALA A 10 -2.94 6.63 -7.52
C ALA A 10 -3.19 5.64 -8.68
N LYS A 11 -3.90 4.53 -8.38
CA LYS A 11 -4.27 3.51 -9.36
C LYS A 11 -5.13 4.07 -10.50
N ALA A 12 -6.11 4.91 -10.17
CA ALA A 12 -7.00 5.50 -11.16
C ALA A 12 -6.29 6.57 -12.00
N ALA A 13 -5.44 7.39 -11.37
CA ALA A 13 -4.63 8.37 -12.07
C ALA A 13 -3.68 7.72 -13.09
N LEU A 14 -3.00 6.64 -12.68
CA LEU A 14 -2.12 5.87 -13.56
C LEU A 14 -2.87 5.28 -14.75
N LYS A 15 -4.02 4.63 -14.49
CA LYS A 15 -4.85 4.04 -15.56
C LYS A 15 -5.25 5.09 -16.60
N ILE A 16 -5.75 6.25 -16.15
CA ILE A 16 -6.19 7.32 -17.04
C ILE A 16 -5.02 7.89 -17.84
N ALA A 17 -3.86 8.14 -17.22
CA ALA A 17 -2.70 8.68 -17.92
C ALA A 17 -2.21 7.72 -19.04
N VAL A 18 -2.21 6.41 -18.76
CA VAL A 18 -1.86 5.38 -19.75
C VAL A 18 -2.89 5.31 -20.88
N GLU A 19 -4.19 5.37 -20.57
CA GLU A 19 -5.26 5.36 -21.58
C GLU A 19 -5.20 6.62 -22.47
N MET A 20 -5.03 7.81 -21.88
CA MET A 20 -4.89 9.06 -22.63
C MET A 20 -3.68 9.05 -23.58
N ALA A 21 -2.56 8.46 -23.17
CA ALA A 21 -1.38 8.34 -24.03
C ALA A 21 -1.59 7.31 -25.16
N LYS A 22 -2.32 6.21 -24.88
CA LYS A 22 -2.69 5.21 -25.90
C LYS A 22 -3.65 5.77 -26.94
N ASP A 23 -4.59 6.61 -26.50
CA ASP A 23 -5.59 7.26 -27.35
C ASP A 23 -5.02 8.49 -28.08
N GLY A 24 -3.74 8.83 -27.87
CA GLY A 24 -3.06 9.94 -28.53
C GLY A 24 -3.48 11.33 -28.03
N LEU A 25 -4.17 11.42 -26.89
CA LEU A 25 -4.61 12.69 -26.30
C LEU A 25 -3.47 13.45 -25.62
N ILE A 26 -2.44 12.73 -25.16
CA ILE A 26 -1.21 13.26 -24.55
C ILE A 26 0.00 12.43 -24.99
N THR A 27 1.21 12.98 -24.88
CA THR A 27 2.43 12.21 -25.13
C THR A 27 2.76 11.27 -23.96
N LYS A 28 3.69 10.34 -24.17
CA LYS A 28 4.16 9.46 -23.09
C LYS A 28 4.87 10.26 -22.00
N GLU A 29 5.61 11.28 -22.38
CA GLU A 29 6.34 12.18 -21.47
C GLU A 29 5.36 12.95 -20.60
N GLU A 30 4.27 13.47 -21.19
CA GLU A 30 3.19 14.13 -20.46
C GLU A 30 2.45 13.17 -19.51
N ALA A 31 2.25 11.92 -19.92
CA ALA A 31 1.62 10.91 -19.08
C ALA A 31 2.46 10.61 -17.83
N VAL A 32 3.79 10.49 -17.97
CA VAL A 32 4.71 10.28 -16.86
C VAL A 32 4.73 11.50 -15.93
N ALA A 33 4.83 12.72 -16.49
CA ALA A 33 4.87 13.96 -15.72
C ALA A 33 3.58 14.25 -14.92
N ARG A 34 2.45 13.63 -15.30
CA ARG A 34 1.16 13.77 -14.61
C ARG A 34 1.00 12.89 -13.36
N ILE A 35 1.91 11.94 -13.12
CA ILE A 35 1.85 11.04 -11.97
C ILE A 35 2.79 11.57 -10.88
N ASP A 36 2.23 11.84 -9.71
CA ASP A 36 3.01 12.15 -8.52
C ASP A 36 3.79 10.90 -8.07
N PRO A 37 5.14 10.94 -8.02
CA PRO A 37 5.95 9.80 -7.60
C PRO A 37 5.57 9.27 -6.22
N ALA A 38 5.21 10.14 -5.26
CA ALA A 38 4.83 9.72 -3.91
C ALA A 38 3.54 8.89 -3.88
N SER A 39 2.70 9.01 -4.91
CA SER A 39 1.48 8.21 -5.04
C SER A 39 1.75 6.76 -5.46
N LEU A 40 2.92 6.47 -6.05
CA LEU A 40 3.29 5.12 -6.48
C LEU A 40 3.63 4.20 -5.30
N ASP A 41 4.18 4.74 -4.21
CA ASP A 41 4.49 3.96 -3.00
C ASP A 41 3.25 3.20 -2.49
N GLN A 42 2.07 3.82 -2.57
CA GLN A 42 0.79 3.18 -2.20
C GLN A 42 0.46 1.94 -3.03
N LEU A 43 0.96 1.84 -4.26
CA LEU A 43 0.75 0.68 -5.15
C LEU A 43 1.76 -0.44 -4.91
N LEU A 44 2.89 -0.14 -4.24
CA LEU A 44 3.95 -1.10 -3.96
C LEU A 44 3.74 -1.83 -2.63
N HIS A 45 2.89 -1.31 -1.75
CA HIS A 45 2.58 -1.98 -0.49
C HIS A 45 1.67 -3.21 -0.70
N PRO A 46 1.95 -4.33 -0.02
CA PRO A 46 1.02 -5.45 0.03
C PRO A 46 -0.34 -4.98 0.53
N THR A 47 -1.41 -5.38 -0.17
CA THR A 47 -2.79 -5.05 0.20
C THR A 47 -3.56 -6.32 0.49
N ILE A 48 -4.47 -6.24 1.45
CA ILE A 48 -5.45 -7.30 1.71
C ILE A 48 -6.52 -7.21 0.62
N ASP A 49 -6.89 -8.34 0.04
CA ASP A 49 -8.00 -8.42 -0.91
C ASP A 49 -9.25 -7.75 -0.30
N PRO A 50 -9.85 -6.74 -0.97
CA PRO A 50 -11.09 -6.12 -0.53
C PRO A 50 -12.25 -7.10 -0.32
N LYS A 51 -12.23 -8.25 -1.00
CA LYS A 51 -13.27 -9.29 -0.96
C LYS A 51 -13.01 -10.40 0.05
N ALA A 52 -11.81 -10.45 0.65
CA ALA A 52 -11.52 -11.45 1.67
C ALA A 52 -12.39 -11.21 2.91
N ALA A 53 -12.86 -12.29 3.53
CA ALA A 53 -13.49 -12.22 4.84
C ALA A 53 -12.48 -11.64 5.85
N ARG A 54 -12.94 -10.71 6.69
CA ARG A 54 -12.10 -10.01 7.68
C ARG A 54 -12.69 -10.24 9.05
N ASP A 55 -12.01 -11.06 9.84
CA ASP A 55 -12.31 -11.22 11.26
C ASP A 55 -11.59 -10.11 12.04
N VAL A 56 -12.25 -8.96 12.15
CA VAL A 56 -11.69 -7.78 12.81
C VAL A 56 -11.87 -7.93 14.33
N ILE A 57 -10.78 -8.22 15.03
CA ILE A 57 -10.76 -8.34 16.50
C ILE A 57 -10.35 -7.04 17.22
N GLY A 58 -9.90 -6.02 16.49
CA GLY A 58 -9.44 -4.74 17.06
C GLY A 58 -9.03 -3.72 16.00
N ARG A 59 -8.72 -2.50 16.44
CA ARG A 59 -8.28 -1.38 15.58
C ARG A 59 -7.27 -0.50 16.30
N GLY A 60 -6.20 -0.11 15.60
CA GLY A 60 -5.17 0.82 16.08
C GLY A 60 -4.97 2.05 15.19
N LEU A 61 -3.96 2.85 15.51
CA LEU A 61 -3.54 3.98 14.68
C LEU A 61 -2.74 3.48 13.47
N PRO A 62 -2.97 4.03 12.26
CA PRO A 62 -2.25 3.63 11.05
C PRO A 62 -0.85 4.24 11.03
N ALA A 63 0.08 3.68 11.82
CA ALA A 63 1.45 4.18 11.92
C ALA A 63 2.26 4.00 10.62
N SER A 64 1.99 2.94 9.85
CA SER A 64 2.66 2.65 8.58
C SER A 64 1.71 1.92 7.62
N PRO A 65 1.74 2.23 6.31
CA PRO A 65 0.91 1.55 5.31
C PRO A 65 1.39 0.11 5.02
N GLY A 66 0.44 -0.80 4.80
CA GLY A 66 0.71 -2.16 4.32
C GLY A 66 -0.13 -3.23 4.99
N ALA A 67 0.02 -4.46 4.51
CA ALA A 67 -0.58 -5.67 5.07
C ALA A 67 0.51 -6.66 5.47
N ALA A 68 0.43 -7.20 6.69
CA ALA A 68 1.38 -8.18 7.21
C ALA A 68 0.64 -9.43 7.69
N THR A 69 1.30 -10.59 7.58
CA THR A 69 0.81 -11.89 8.05
C THR A 69 1.97 -12.66 8.66
N GLY A 70 1.72 -13.37 9.76
CA GLY A 70 2.74 -14.14 10.48
C GLY A 70 2.27 -14.61 11.85
N GLU A 71 3.11 -15.38 12.51
CA GLU A 71 2.89 -15.85 13.89
C GLU A 71 3.12 -14.71 14.89
N ILE A 72 2.33 -14.65 15.96
CA ILE A 72 2.52 -13.63 17.01
C ILE A 72 3.74 -13.99 17.84
N VAL A 73 4.64 -13.02 18.03
CA VAL A 73 5.79 -13.10 18.93
C VAL A 73 5.84 -11.86 19.82
N PHE A 74 6.47 -11.98 21.01
CA PHE A 74 6.47 -10.91 22.02
C PHE A 74 7.86 -10.33 22.32
N SER A 75 8.91 -10.88 21.71
CA SER A 75 10.28 -10.38 21.83
C SER A 75 10.90 -10.16 20.44
N SER A 76 11.83 -9.22 20.35
CA SER A 76 12.61 -8.97 19.14
C SER A 76 13.49 -10.16 18.78
N SER A 77 14.07 -10.85 19.78
CA SER A 77 14.84 -12.07 19.58
C SER A 77 14.01 -13.18 18.93
N ASP A 78 12.76 -13.40 19.38
CA ASP A 78 11.89 -14.42 18.77
C ASP A 78 11.52 -14.05 17.33
N ALA A 79 11.35 -12.76 17.03
CA ALA A 79 11.09 -12.29 15.68
C ALA A 79 12.29 -12.52 14.74
N GLU A 80 13.51 -12.32 15.24
CA GLU A 80 14.75 -12.61 14.52
C GLU A 80 14.95 -14.10 14.29
N ASP A 81 14.70 -14.93 15.31
CA ASP A 81 14.78 -16.39 15.23
C ASP A 81 13.76 -16.95 14.24
N ALA A 82 12.52 -16.45 14.27
CA ALA A 82 11.49 -16.81 13.31
C ALA A 82 11.94 -16.50 11.87
N LYS A 83 12.51 -15.31 11.65
CA LYS A 83 13.05 -14.90 10.35
C LYS A 83 14.21 -15.79 9.91
N ALA A 84 15.13 -16.14 10.81
CA ALA A 84 16.26 -17.04 10.53
C ALA A 84 15.79 -18.44 10.10
N GLN A 85 14.63 -18.87 10.60
CA GLN A 85 13.98 -20.13 10.23
C GLN A 85 13.05 -20.02 9.01
N GLY A 86 13.00 -18.85 8.35
CA GLY A 86 12.12 -18.60 7.20
C GLY A 86 10.64 -18.46 7.53
N ARG A 87 10.28 -18.34 8.81
CA ARG A 87 8.91 -18.09 9.27
C ARG A 87 8.62 -16.59 9.29
N LYS A 88 7.37 -16.23 9.03
CA LYS A 88 6.89 -14.83 9.16
C LYS A 88 6.37 -14.61 10.57
N ALA A 89 6.73 -13.49 11.19
CA ALA A 89 6.31 -13.13 12.53
C ALA A 89 5.69 -11.73 12.59
N ILE A 90 4.80 -11.52 13.56
CA ILE A 90 4.19 -10.24 13.94
C ILE A 90 4.59 -9.96 15.39
N LEU A 91 5.47 -8.98 15.59
CA LEU A 91 5.90 -8.55 16.92
C LEU A 91 4.81 -7.73 17.60
N VAL A 92 4.32 -8.19 18.75
CA VAL A 92 3.32 -7.50 19.56
C VAL A 92 3.96 -7.03 20.87
N ARG A 93 3.92 -5.73 21.12
CA ARG A 93 4.52 -5.07 22.29
C ARG A 93 3.58 -3.98 22.82
N ILE A 94 3.68 -3.67 24.11
CA ILE A 94 3.04 -2.47 24.68
C ILE A 94 3.65 -1.22 24.05
N GLU A 95 4.97 -1.19 23.96
CA GLU A 95 5.78 -0.18 23.28
C GLU A 95 7.09 -0.79 22.76
N THR A 96 7.68 -0.18 21.75
CA THR A 96 8.97 -0.59 21.15
C THR A 96 10.09 0.35 21.58
N SER A 97 11.27 -0.21 21.87
CA SER A 97 12.48 0.49 22.29
C SER A 97 13.66 0.15 21.39
#